data_AF-A0A961GYC2-F1
#
_entry.id   AF-A0A961GYC2-F1
#
_cell.length_a   1.000
_cell.length_b   1.000
_cell.length_c   1.000
_cell.angle_alpha   90.00
_cell.angle_beta   90.00
_cell.angle_gamma   90.00
#
_symmetry.space_group_name_H-M   'P 1'
#
loop_
_entity.id
_entity.type
_entity.pdbx_description
1 polymer ?
#
loop_
_entity_poly.entity_id
_entity_poly.type
_entity_poly.pdbx_seq_one_letter_code
_entity_poly.pdbx_strand_id
1 'polypeptide(L)'
;MSGLIGHTMYGLLAEKAVKSRGLPVAAILEKHRASFLCGAYLGCDIQVMPEAVCVDTGREVGFGTVPLEKSPITGGAVKPWSLVHDGQSYRPRQIHELFYGRSHIVFGWTKPDMPLRVPWDHLADYCSLAIRDDMTSERGLAYAFGWMVHIVGDSLIKSVQPGIRMHLLDGVYTPRNRIVQDQFTFHTIGGELGIDWPQTFADMAATPIEPLQPHYMRIDEKGGHLGATFADGWKPELQSLLAAVLAENRRWLPHHTQDVLRVVALSDGKASEEATRVSGGLAHEKMLEIAESAGMRRTLATIADQCADLIEHVVLQVPEWRDLKRTPDDEWNDLKTRWRVV
;
A
#
# COMPACT_ATOMS: atom_id res chain seq x y z
N MET A 1 -2.17 -10.40 3.21
CA MET A 1 -3.06 -9.68 2.29
C MET A 1 -2.57 -8.30 1.89
N SER A 2 -1.76 -7.63 2.73
CA SER A 2 -1.14 -6.35 2.43
C SER A 2 0.28 -6.56 1.89
N GLY A 3 0.43 -6.63 0.57
CA GLY A 3 1.72 -6.73 -0.09
C GLY A 3 1.71 -5.88 -1.36
N LEU A 4 2.86 -5.70 -1.99
CA LEU A 4 3.02 -4.86 -3.18
C LEU A 4 1.94 -5.13 -4.25
N ILE A 5 1.69 -6.39 -4.61
CA ILE A 5 0.67 -6.77 -5.61
C ILE A 5 -0.74 -6.39 -5.15
N GLY A 6 -1.11 -6.74 -3.92
CA GLY A 6 -2.43 -6.42 -3.36
C GLY A 6 -2.71 -4.92 -3.34
N HIS A 7 -1.78 -4.11 -2.81
CA HIS A 7 -1.92 -2.65 -2.75
C HIS A 7 -1.95 -1.98 -4.12
N THR A 8 -1.14 -2.48 -5.06
CA THR A 8 -1.20 -2.02 -6.46
C THR A 8 -2.56 -2.32 -7.07
N MET A 9 -3.11 -3.51 -6.84
CA MET A 9 -4.45 -3.87 -7.32
C MET A 9 -5.54 -3.02 -6.65
N TYR A 10 -5.44 -2.75 -5.35
CA TYR A 10 -6.39 -1.86 -4.67
C TYR A 10 -6.41 -0.48 -5.33
N GLY A 11 -5.23 0.06 -5.67
CA GLY A 11 -5.10 1.31 -6.42
C GLY A 11 -5.80 1.23 -7.78
N LEU A 12 -5.43 0.27 -8.61
CA LEU A 12 -5.99 0.12 -9.97
C LEU A 12 -7.51 -0.03 -9.99
N LEU A 13 -8.09 -0.76 -9.03
CA LEU A 13 -9.54 -0.92 -8.94
C LEU A 13 -10.21 0.32 -8.33
N ALA A 14 -9.59 0.97 -7.36
CA ALA A 14 -10.10 2.24 -6.81
C ALA A 14 -10.12 3.34 -7.88
N GLU A 15 -9.13 3.42 -8.76
CA GLU A 15 -9.11 4.34 -9.89
C GLU A 15 -10.34 4.13 -10.79
N LYS A 16 -10.65 2.87 -11.14
CA LYS A 16 -11.84 2.52 -11.93
C LYS A 16 -13.13 2.90 -11.21
N ALA A 17 -13.22 2.60 -9.91
CA ALA A 17 -14.39 2.95 -9.10
C ALA A 17 -14.59 4.47 -9.02
N VAL A 18 -13.52 5.24 -8.81
CA VAL A 18 -13.51 6.72 -8.82
C VAL A 18 -13.96 7.27 -10.18
N LYS A 19 -13.47 6.70 -11.28
CA LYS A 19 -13.85 7.09 -12.65
C LYS A 19 -15.32 6.80 -12.94
N SER A 20 -15.83 5.65 -12.51
CA SER A 20 -17.24 5.28 -12.69
C SER A 20 -18.23 6.19 -11.96
N ARG A 21 -17.81 6.79 -10.84
CA ARG A 21 -18.58 7.82 -10.12
C ARG A 21 -18.48 9.21 -10.74
N GLY A 22 -17.61 9.35 -11.76
CA GLY A 22 -17.35 10.59 -12.45
C GLY A 22 -16.68 11.64 -11.58
N LEU A 23 -15.89 11.25 -10.58
CA LEU A 23 -15.26 12.22 -9.68
C LEU A 23 -14.24 13.08 -10.45
N PRO A 24 -14.15 14.39 -10.16
CA PRO A 24 -13.28 15.32 -10.91
C PRO A 24 -11.78 15.00 -10.78
N VAL A 25 -11.39 14.23 -9.77
CA VAL A 25 -10.00 13.82 -9.55
C VAL A 25 -9.58 12.60 -10.38
N ALA A 26 -10.52 11.90 -11.04
CA ALA A 26 -10.22 10.69 -11.81
C ALA A 26 -9.12 10.90 -12.86
N ALA A 27 -9.17 12.04 -13.58
CA ALA A 27 -8.18 12.39 -14.59
C ALA A 27 -6.77 12.62 -14.00
N ILE A 28 -6.69 13.15 -12.77
CA ILE A 28 -5.42 13.34 -12.06
C ILE A 28 -4.82 11.97 -11.70
N LEU A 29 -5.64 11.05 -11.19
CA LEU A 29 -5.20 9.68 -10.85
C LEU A 29 -4.70 8.94 -12.09
N GLU A 30 -5.43 9.02 -13.20
CA GLU A 30 -5.05 8.36 -14.46
C GLU A 30 -3.76 8.95 -15.04
N LYS A 31 -3.65 10.28 -15.09
CA LYS A 31 -2.46 10.99 -15.61
C LYS A 31 -1.21 10.70 -14.79
N HIS A 32 -1.34 10.59 -13.47
CA HIS A 32 -0.23 10.37 -12.53
C HIS A 32 -0.31 8.99 -11.88
N ARG A 33 -0.76 7.98 -12.63
CA ARG A 33 -1.03 6.62 -12.10
C ARG A 33 0.16 6.02 -11.36
N ALA A 34 1.38 6.18 -11.87
CA ALA A 34 2.58 5.69 -11.19
C ALA A 34 2.75 6.28 -9.78
N SER A 35 2.42 7.56 -9.59
CA SER A 35 2.45 8.22 -8.28
C SER A 35 1.32 7.76 -7.38
N PHE A 36 0.11 7.65 -7.92
CA PHE A 36 -1.05 7.12 -7.21
C PHE A 36 -0.82 5.69 -6.70
N LEU A 37 -0.31 4.79 -7.55
CA LEU A 37 0.01 3.42 -7.15
C LEU A 37 1.18 3.36 -6.17
N CYS A 38 2.19 4.23 -6.33
CA CYS A 38 3.28 4.35 -5.37
C CYS A 38 2.75 4.77 -3.99
N GLY A 39 1.81 5.73 -3.93
CA GLY A 39 1.12 6.11 -2.70
C GLY A 39 0.27 4.96 -2.12
N ALA A 40 -0.41 4.18 -2.96
CA ALA A 40 -1.16 3.00 -2.53
C ALA A 40 -0.29 1.94 -1.87
N TYR A 41 1.01 1.93 -2.10
CA TYR A 41 1.95 1.04 -1.43
C TYR A 41 2.81 1.77 -0.37
N LEU A 42 3.71 2.65 -0.80
CA LEU A 42 4.66 3.36 0.05
C LEU A 42 4.04 4.51 0.88
N GLY A 43 2.77 4.84 0.64
CA GLY A 43 2.06 5.83 1.44
C GLY A 43 2.00 5.43 2.92
N CYS A 44 1.89 4.12 3.21
CA CYS A 44 1.97 3.62 4.58
C CYS A 44 3.05 2.58 4.87
N ASP A 45 3.53 1.81 3.89
CA ASP A 45 4.62 0.83 4.08
C ASP A 45 6.01 1.49 4.18
N ILE A 46 6.22 2.27 5.24
CA ILE A 46 7.45 3.04 5.52
C ILE A 46 8.70 2.16 5.74
N GLN A 47 8.50 0.86 5.88
CA GLN A 47 9.51 -0.15 6.17
C GLN A 47 9.95 -0.96 4.94
N VAL A 48 9.70 -0.45 3.74
CA VAL A 48 10.17 -1.05 2.49
C VAL A 48 11.68 -0.87 2.41
N MET A 49 12.40 -1.74 3.10
CA MET A 49 13.85 -1.75 3.24
C MET A 49 14.28 -3.19 3.58
N PRO A 50 15.56 -3.54 3.44
CA PRO A 50 16.01 -4.89 3.77
C PRO A 50 15.99 -5.14 5.28
N GLU A 51 15.76 -6.39 5.68
CA GLU A 51 15.90 -6.79 7.09
C GLU A 51 17.34 -7.19 7.43
N ALA A 52 18.02 -7.79 6.46
CA ALA A 52 19.32 -8.40 6.65
C ALA A 52 20.20 -8.31 5.40
N VAL A 53 21.46 -8.70 5.55
CA VAL A 53 22.42 -8.87 4.47
C VAL A 53 22.91 -10.31 4.49
N CYS A 54 22.83 -11.00 3.35
CA CYS A 54 23.41 -12.33 3.18
C CYS A 54 24.93 -12.25 3.33
N VAL A 55 25.50 -13.04 4.25
CA VAL A 55 26.94 -13.00 4.53
C VAL A 55 27.76 -13.47 3.32
N ASP A 56 27.29 -14.50 2.63
CA ASP A 56 28.02 -15.13 1.52
C ASP A 56 28.09 -14.23 0.27
N THR A 57 27.05 -13.42 0.04
CA THR A 57 26.90 -12.63 -1.21
C THR A 57 27.03 -11.14 -1.00
N GLY A 58 26.94 -10.66 0.25
CA GLY A 58 26.83 -9.23 0.55
C GLY A 58 25.50 -8.58 0.12
N ARG A 59 24.56 -9.35 -0.46
CA ARG A 59 23.27 -8.83 -0.93
C ARG A 59 22.31 -8.57 0.22
N GLU A 60 21.68 -7.42 0.19
CA GLU A 60 20.55 -7.05 1.05
C GLU A 60 19.32 -7.92 0.74
N VAL A 61 18.68 -8.45 1.78
CA VAL A 61 17.62 -9.47 1.69
C VAL A 61 16.57 -9.29 2.77
N GLY A 62 15.41 -9.93 2.56
CA GLY A 62 14.28 -9.88 3.47
C GLY A 62 13.41 -8.64 3.23
N PHE A 63 12.48 -8.40 4.13
CA PHE A 63 11.61 -7.23 4.13
C PHE A 63 11.54 -6.72 5.56
N GLY A 64 11.73 -5.42 5.74
CA GLY A 64 11.83 -4.79 7.06
C GLY A 64 10.73 -5.28 8.01
N THR A 65 11.13 -5.61 9.24
CA THR A 65 10.30 -6.15 10.34
C THR A 65 9.93 -7.63 10.25
N VAL A 66 10.20 -8.31 9.14
CA VAL A 66 10.00 -9.76 9.01
C VAL A 66 11.30 -10.47 9.42
N PRO A 67 11.37 -11.18 10.56
CA PRO A 67 12.59 -11.84 11.00
C PRO A 67 13.12 -12.80 9.93
N LEU A 68 14.43 -12.73 9.70
CA LEU A 68 15.11 -13.57 8.72
C LEU A 68 16.33 -14.22 9.38
N GLU A 69 16.29 -15.54 9.54
CA GLU A 69 17.37 -16.31 10.19
C GLU A 69 18.41 -16.81 9.18
N LYS A 70 18.01 -16.98 7.92
CA LYS A 70 18.85 -17.53 6.85
C LYS A 70 18.65 -16.77 5.54
N SER A 71 19.68 -16.77 4.71
CA SER A 71 19.64 -16.12 3.41
C SER A 71 18.63 -16.84 2.50
N PRO A 72 17.67 -16.14 1.87
CA PRO A 72 16.79 -16.74 0.87
C PRO A 72 17.54 -17.06 -0.43
N ILE A 73 18.78 -16.60 -0.59
CA ILE A 73 19.60 -16.81 -1.78
C ILE A 73 20.44 -18.08 -1.64
N THR A 74 21.08 -18.27 -0.49
CA THR A 74 22.08 -19.34 -0.28
C THR A 74 21.69 -20.36 0.78
N GLY A 75 20.66 -20.08 1.59
CA GLY A 75 20.36 -20.83 2.81
C GLY A 75 21.38 -20.61 3.94
N GLY A 76 22.42 -19.80 3.70
CA GLY A 76 23.50 -19.49 4.65
C GLY A 76 23.14 -18.42 5.67
N ALA A 77 24.16 -17.95 6.40
CA ALA A 77 23.99 -16.95 7.45
C ALA A 77 23.60 -15.57 6.90
N VAL A 78 22.89 -14.81 7.74
CA VAL A 78 22.57 -13.40 7.49
C VAL A 78 23.07 -12.55 8.65
N LYS A 79 23.48 -11.32 8.34
CA LYS A 79 23.73 -10.28 9.34
C LYS A 79 22.57 -9.28 9.35
N PRO A 80 22.13 -8.79 10.52
CA PRO A 80 21.07 -7.78 10.60
C PRO A 80 21.45 -6.49 9.83
N TRP A 81 20.53 -5.92 9.02
CA TRP A 81 20.71 -4.64 8.30
C TRP A 81 20.19 -3.43 9.10
N SER A 82 20.89 -2.31 9.10
CA SER A 82 20.44 -1.09 9.79
C SER A 82 20.65 0.16 8.92
N LEU A 83 19.76 1.15 9.06
CA LEU A 83 19.95 2.50 8.54
C LEU A 83 20.85 3.29 9.50
N VAL A 84 21.88 3.97 8.99
CA VAL A 84 22.69 4.89 9.78
C VAL A 84 22.32 6.32 9.43
N HIS A 85 21.89 7.09 10.42
CA HIS A 85 21.48 8.50 10.26
C HIS A 85 21.90 9.29 11.50
N ASP A 86 22.52 10.46 11.31
CA ASP A 86 23.03 11.34 12.37
C ASP A 86 23.82 10.61 13.48
N GLY A 87 24.68 9.67 13.08
CA GLY A 87 25.52 8.87 13.99
C GLY A 87 24.77 7.80 14.79
N GLN A 88 23.46 7.64 14.58
CA GLN A 88 22.64 6.58 15.18
C GLN A 88 22.37 5.46 14.17
N SER A 89 22.18 4.24 14.68
CA SER A 89 21.85 3.06 13.88
C SER A 89 20.42 2.61 14.20
N TYR A 90 19.59 2.49 13.18
CA TYR A 90 18.18 2.13 13.29
C TYR A 90 17.91 0.79 12.58
N ARG A 91 17.38 -0.17 13.34
CA ARG A 91 16.77 -1.39 12.81
C ARG A 91 15.45 -1.04 12.10
N PRO A 92 15.03 -1.81 11.07
CA PRO A 92 13.71 -1.64 10.46
C PRO A 92 12.55 -1.63 11.45
N ARG A 93 12.63 -2.46 12.51
CA ARG A 93 11.64 -2.47 13.59
C ARG A 93 11.55 -1.15 14.36
N GLN A 94 12.68 -0.50 14.61
CA GLN A 94 12.71 0.81 15.30
C GLN A 94 12.11 1.89 14.39
N ILE A 95 12.41 1.85 13.09
CA ILE A 95 11.81 2.75 12.09
C ILE A 95 10.29 2.56 12.03
N HIS A 96 9.82 1.31 12.01
CA HIS A 96 8.39 0.98 12.06
C HIS A 96 7.73 1.54 13.33
N GLU A 97 8.33 1.34 14.51
CA GLU A 97 7.79 1.87 15.77
C GLU A 97 7.67 3.40 15.77
N LEU A 98 8.55 4.11 15.08
CA LEU A 98 8.51 5.58 14.97
C LEU A 98 7.47 6.10 13.98
N PHE A 99 7.30 5.42 12.84
CA PHE A 99 6.60 5.99 11.68
C PHE A 99 5.35 5.24 11.22
N TYR A 100 5.16 3.97 11.58
CA TYR A 100 4.08 3.15 11.03
C TYR A 100 2.68 3.64 11.41
N GLY A 101 2.47 4.00 12.68
CA GLY A 101 1.21 4.60 13.12
C GLY A 101 0.95 5.96 12.47
N ARG A 102 2.01 6.74 12.23
CA ARG A 102 1.94 8.06 11.59
C ARG A 102 1.56 7.98 10.12
N SER A 103 1.96 6.91 9.44
CA SER A 103 1.61 6.68 8.04
C SER A 103 0.23 6.06 7.88
N HIS A 104 -0.21 5.19 8.79
CA HIS A 104 -1.53 4.56 8.72
C HIS A 104 -2.66 5.41 9.30
N ILE A 105 -2.34 6.30 10.24
CA ILE A 105 -3.19 7.24 11.00
C ILE A 105 -4.37 6.61 11.78
N VAL A 106 -5.08 5.63 11.24
CA VAL A 106 -6.22 4.93 11.87
C VAL A 106 -5.76 3.90 12.90
N PHE A 107 -4.65 3.21 12.63
CA PHE A 107 -4.09 2.16 13.47
C PHE A 107 -2.55 2.15 13.37
N GLY A 108 -1.90 1.17 14.01
CA GLY A 108 -0.44 1.01 13.94
C GLY A 108 0.34 1.90 14.91
N TRP A 109 -0.36 2.66 15.75
CA TRP A 109 0.23 3.46 16.80
C TRP A 109 0.77 2.62 17.95
N THR A 110 1.86 3.08 18.54
CA THR A 110 2.37 2.54 19.81
C THR A 110 1.36 2.85 20.93
N LYS A 111 1.40 2.11 22.05
CA LYS A 111 0.46 2.33 23.17
C LYS A 111 0.42 3.80 23.65
N PRO A 112 1.56 4.50 23.85
CA PRO A 112 1.55 5.91 24.24
C PRO A 112 0.88 6.84 23.21
N ASP A 113 0.99 6.51 21.92
CA ASP A 113 0.51 7.35 20.83
C ASP A 113 -0.89 6.98 20.32
N MET A 114 -1.54 5.97 20.90
CA MET A 114 -2.91 5.57 20.54
C MET A 114 -3.93 6.72 20.53
N PRO A 115 -3.86 7.74 21.42
CA PRO A 115 -4.76 8.90 21.34
C PRO A 115 -4.60 9.75 20.08
N LEU A 116 -3.47 9.64 19.37
CA LEU A 116 -3.20 10.38 18.13
C LEU A 116 -3.90 9.77 16.91
N ARG A 117 -4.53 8.60 17.04
CA ARG A 117 -5.20 7.94 15.93
C ARG A 117 -6.34 8.79 15.37
N VAL A 118 -6.55 8.70 14.07
CA VAL A 118 -7.69 9.27 13.38
C VAL A 118 -8.78 8.20 13.31
N PRO A 119 -9.92 8.37 14.00
CA PRO A 119 -11.04 7.45 13.88
C PRO A 119 -11.53 7.36 12.43
N TRP A 120 -12.07 6.21 12.05
CA TRP A 120 -12.49 5.95 10.66
C TRP A 120 -13.55 6.92 10.14
N ASP A 121 -14.50 7.29 11.00
CA ASP A 121 -15.55 8.27 10.72
C ASP A 121 -15.02 9.70 10.56
N HIS A 122 -13.80 9.98 11.00
CA HIS A 122 -13.09 11.25 10.82
C HIS A 122 -12.00 11.20 9.73
N LEU A 123 -11.86 10.08 9.03
CA LEU A 123 -10.79 9.89 8.05
C LEU A 123 -10.92 10.87 6.87
N ALA A 124 -12.15 11.10 6.38
CA ALA A 124 -12.40 12.05 5.29
C ALA A 124 -11.99 13.48 5.68
N ASP A 125 -12.28 13.89 6.92
CA ASP A 125 -11.88 15.20 7.45
C ASP A 125 -10.36 15.35 7.47
N TYR A 126 -9.65 14.37 8.04
CA TYR A 126 -8.18 14.41 8.08
C TYR A 126 -7.58 14.47 6.68
N CYS A 127 -8.05 13.60 5.78
CA CYS A 127 -7.56 13.52 4.41
C CYS A 127 -7.85 14.79 3.61
N SER A 128 -9.03 15.39 3.74
CA SER A 128 -9.38 16.62 3.02
C SER A 128 -8.54 17.81 3.50
N LEU A 129 -8.27 17.92 4.80
CA LEU A 129 -7.40 18.96 5.35
C LEU A 129 -5.94 18.78 4.88
N ALA A 130 -5.43 17.55 4.88
CA ALA A 130 -4.09 17.26 4.37
C ALA A 130 -3.94 17.65 2.89
N ILE A 131 -4.93 17.34 2.06
CA ILE A 131 -4.98 17.72 0.64
C ILE A 131 -5.02 19.25 0.47
N ARG A 132 -5.87 19.93 1.23
CA ARG A 132 -6.05 21.40 1.13
C ARG A 132 -4.81 22.19 1.52
N ASP A 133 -3.92 21.60 2.29
CA ASP A 133 -2.67 22.24 2.67
C ASP A 133 -1.61 22.23 1.56
N ASP A 134 -1.73 21.32 0.58
CA ASP A 134 -0.92 21.35 -0.64
C ASP A 134 -1.67 20.75 -1.84
N MET A 135 -2.24 21.65 -2.65
CA MET A 135 -2.88 21.33 -3.93
C MET A 135 -2.02 21.74 -5.14
N THR A 136 -0.76 22.10 -4.92
CA THR A 136 0.09 22.70 -5.97
C THR A 136 0.64 21.66 -6.96
N SER A 137 0.67 20.39 -6.58
CA SER A 137 1.22 19.29 -7.37
C SER A 137 0.16 18.23 -7.66
N GLU A 138 -0.30 18.12 -8.91
CA GLU A 138 -1.19 17.03 -9.34
C GLU A 138 -0.60 15.64 -9.02
N ARG A 139 0.71 15.48 -9.15
CA ARG A 139 1.41 14.22 -8.86
C ARG A 139 1.44 13.90 -7.36
N GLY A 140 1.61 14.93 -6.53
CA GLY A 140 1.53 14.83 -5.08
C GLY A 140 0.11 14.53 -4.59
N LEU A 141 -0.90 15.15 -5.22
CA LEU A 141 -2.30 14.85 -4.98
C LEU A 141 -2.62 13.39 -5.34
N ALA A 142 -2.15 12.91 -6.49
CA ALA A 142 -2.30 11.50 -6.88
C ALA A 142 -1.68 10.57 -5.84
N TYR A 143 -0.47 10.86 -5.34
CA TYR A 143 0.14 10.08 -4.26
C TYR A 143 -0.68 10.07 -2.98
N ALA A 144 -1.21 11.21 -2.55
CA ALA A 144 -2.04 11.31 -1.36
C ALA A 144 -3.36 10.52 -1.49
N PHE A 145 -3.99 10.52 -2.67
CA PHE A 145 -5.13 9.63 -2.92
C PHE A 145 -4.72 8.15 -2.90
N GLY A 146 -3.51 7.83 -3.37
CA GLY A 146 -2.93 6.50 -3.23
C GLY A 146 -2.79 6.12 -1.75
N TRP A 147 -2.23 7.00 -0.93
CA TRP A 147 -2.12 6.81 0.50
C TRP A 147 -3.47 6.52 1.17
N MET A 148 -4.55 7.20 0.75
CA MET A 148 -5.92 6.89 1.22
C MET A 148 -6.35 5.47 0.85
N VAL A 149 -6.04 5.00 -0.37
CA VAL A 149 -6.30 3.62 -0.79
C VAL A 149 -5.57 2.63 0.11
N HIS A 150 -4.32 2.92 0.47
CA HIS A 150 -3.56 2.08 1.38
C HIS A 150 -4.27 1.96 2.73
N ILE A 151 -4.63 3.08 3.35
CA ILE A 151 -5.31 3.11 4.66
C ILE A 151 -6.59 2.28 4.62
N VAL A 152 -7.42 2.47 3.60
CA VAL A 152 -8.70 1.75 3.45
C VAL A 152 -8.47 0.26 3.25
N GLY A 153 -7.62 -0.11 2.29
CA GLY A 153 -7.31 -1.49 1.97
C GLY A 153 -6.80 -2.25 3.18
N ASP A 154 -5.84 -1.66 3.89
CA ASP A 154 -5.27 -2.27 5.09
C ASP A 154 -6.26 -2.36 6.24
N SER A 155 -7.05 -1.32 6.46
CA SER A 155 -8.04 -1.30 7.54
C SER A 155 -9.07 -2.42 7.36
N LEU A 156 -9.55 -2.63 6.13
CA LEU A 156 -10.51 -3.69 5.82
C LEU A 156 -9.87 -5.08 5.90
N ILE A 157 -8.71 -5.25 5.26
CA ILE A 157 -8.12 -6.57 5.07
C ILE A 157 -7.49 -7.15 6.34
N LYS A 158 -7.04 -6.28 7.25
CA LYS A 158 -6.57 -6.64 8.59
C LYS A 158 -7.72 -6.69 9.61
N SER A 159 -8.97 -6.48 9.16
CA SER A 159 -10.17 -6.45 10.00
C SER A 159 -10.10 -5.40 11.12
N VAL A 160 -9.35 -4.31 10.91
CA VAL A 160 -9.39 -3.11 11.77
C VAL A 160 -10.75 -2.45 11.61
N GLN A 161 -11.26 -2.41 10.38
CA GLN A 161 -12.64 -2.07 10.06
C GLN A 161 -13.42 -3.32 9.66
N PRO A 162 -14.68 -3.45 10.13
CA PRO A 162 -15.56 -4.50 9.64
C PRO A 162 -15.94 -4.23 8.18
N GLY A 163 -16.37 -5.27 7.46
CA GLY A 163 -16.85 -5.16 6.08
C GLY A 163 -16.31 -6.24 5.16
N ILE A 164 -15.15 -6.80 5.49
CA ILE A 164 -14.55 -7.92 4.77
C ILE A 164 -14.16 -9.01 5.74
N ARG A 165 -14.49 -10.25 5.39
CA ARG A 165 -14.01 -11.44 6.10
C ARG A 165 -13.66 -12.52 5.09
N MET A 166 -12.43 -12.50 4.61
CA MET A 166 -11.91 -13.53 3.72
C MET A 166 -11.10 -14.54 4.53
N HIS A 167 -11.66 -15.72 4.74
CA HIS A 167 -10.95 -16.83 5.39
C HIS A 167 -10.30 -17.69 4.31
N LEU A 168 -8.97 -17.79 4.33
CA LEU A 168 -8.20 -18.61 3.39
C LEU A 168 -7.71 -19.88 4.09
N LEU A 169 -6.39 -20.10 4.17
CA LEU A 169 -5.78 -21.36 4.61
C LEU A 169 -5.97 -21.59 6.10
N ASP A 170 -5.49 -20.66 6.91
CA ASP A 170 -5.30 -20.81 8.36
C ASP A 170 -5.85 -19.62 9.15
N GLY A 171 -6.69 -18.80 8.52
CA GLY A 171 -7.33 -17.65 9.15
C GLY A 171 -7.74 -16.57 8.17
N VAL A 172 -8.06 -15.39 8.72
CA VAL A 172 -8.42 -14.19 7.94
C VAL A 172 -7.16 -13.49 7.44
N TYR A 173 -6.17 -13.26 8.30
CA TYR A 173 -4.94 -12.55 7.93
C TYR A 173 -3.71 -13.27 8.47
N THR A 174 -3.02 -14.02 7.60
CA THR A 174 -1.76 -14.72 7.93
C THR A 174 -0.71 -14.49 6.84
N PRO A 175 0.58 -14.67 7.14
CA PRO A 175 1.64 -14.63 6.13
C PRO A 175 1.43 -15.67 5.00
N ARG A 176 0.94 -16.88 5.33
CA ARG A 176 0.70 -17.94 4.34
C ARG A 176 -0.43 -17.60 3.38
N ASN A 177 -1.45 -16.88 3.86
CA ASN A 177 -2.53 -16.39 3.02
C ASN A 177 -2.06 -15.37 1.97
N ARG A 178 -0.97 -14.63 2.22
CA ARG A 178 -0.49 -13.58 1.32
C ARG A 178 -0.13 -14.14 -0.06
N ILE A 179 0.68 -15.20 -0.12
CA ILE A 179 1.13 -15.71 -1.42
C ILE A 179 -0.03 -16.26 -2.26
N VAL A 180 -1.05 -16.85 -1.61
CA VAL A 180 -2.26 -17.34 -2.29
C VAL A 180 -2.99 -16.19 -2.98
N GLN A 181 -3.09 -15.05 -2.30
CA GLN A 181 -3.72 -13.85 -2.86
C GLN A 181 -2.87 -13.17 -3.91
N ASP A 182 -1.56 -13.07 -3.70
CA ASP A 182 -0.64 -12.48 -4.66
C ASP A 182 -0.69 -13.28 -5.97
N GLN A 183 -0.69 -14.62 -5.90
CA GLN A 183 -0.84 -15.51 -7.06
C GLN A 183 -2.16 -15.29 -7.80
N PHE A 184 -3.29 -15.26 -7.09
CA PHE A 184 -4.59 -15.02 -7.70
C PHE A 184 -4.71 -13.62 -8.29
N THR A 185 -4.27 -12.60 -7.56
CA THR A 185 -4.34 -11.21 -8.00
C THR A 185 -3.46 -10.97 -9.21
N PHE A 186 -2.24 -11.52 -9.21
CA PHE A 186 -1.28 -11.35 -10.29
C PHE A 186 -1.75 -12.04 -11.58
N HIS A 187 -2.11 -13.33 -11.51
CA HIS A 187 -2.39 -14.13 -12.70
C HIS A 187 -3.84 -14.02 -13.16
N THR A 188 -4.80 -14.14 -12.24
CA THR A 188 -6.22 -14.12 -12.59
C THR A 188 -6.68 -12.69 -12.87
N ILE A 189 -6.63 -11.83 -11.85
CA ILE A 189 -7.15 -10.46 -11.98
C ILE A 189 -6.24 -9.63 -12.89
N GLY A 190 -4.92 -9.76 -12.75
CA GLY A 190 -3.97 -9.08 -13.62
C GLY A 190 -4.07 -9.51 -15.08
N GLY A 191 -4.29 -10.79 -15.35
CA GLY A 191 -4.53 -11.28 -16.71
C GLY A 191 -5.83 -10.73 -17.32
N GLU A 192 -6.93 -10.71 -16.55
CA GLU A 192 -8.22 -10.16 -16.99
C GLU A 192 -8.18 -8.66 -17.30
N LEU A 193 -7.33 -7.92 -16.57
CA LEU A 193 -7.15 -6.49 -16.73
C LEU A 193 -6.02 -6.12 -17.71
N GLY A 194 -5.28 -7.11 -18.22
CA GLY A 194 -4.15 -6.89 -19.12
C GLY A 194 -3.01 -6.09 -18.49
N ILE A 195 -2.74 -6.31 -17.19
CA ILE A 195 -1.72 -5.56 -16.46
C ILE A 195 -0.32 -6.03 -16.85
N ASP A 196 0.51 -5.11 -17.33
CA ASP A 196 1.95 -5.30 -17.42
C ASP A 196 2.57 -5.03 -16.03
N TRP A 197 2.66 -6.10 -15.23
CA TRP A 197 3.18 -6.00 -13.87
C TRP A 197 4.64 -5.53 -13.81
N PRO A 198 5.58 -6.06 -14.62
CA PRO A 198 6.95 -5.53 -14.67
C PRO A 198 7.02 -4.04 -14.95
N GLN A 199 6.30 -3.54 -15.97
CA GLN A 199 6.30 -2.12 -16.29
C GLN A 199 5.65 -1.29 -15.18
N THR A 200 4.50 -1.73 -14.67
CA THR A 200 3.79 -1.05 -13.55
C THR A 200 4.70 -0.87 -12.34
N PHE A 201 5.43 -1.93 -11.95
CA PHE A 201 6.35 -1.87 -10.82
C PHE A 201 7.61 -1.05 -11.10
N ALA A 202 8.12 -1.05 -12.34
CA ALA A 202 9.23 -0.20 -12.73
C ALA A 202 8.84 1.29 -12.62
N ASP A 203 7.65 1.65 -13.11
CA ASP A 203 7.14 3.03 -13.03
C ASP A 203 6.92 3.46 -11.58
N MET A 204 6.31 2.61 -10.75
CA MET A 204 6.15 2.87 -9.31
C MET A 204 7.49 3.08 -8.61
N ALA A 205 8.50 2.28 -8.93
CA ALA A 205 9.82 2.36 -8.33
C ALA A 205 10.61 3.59 -8.79
N ALA A 206 10.32 4.12 -9.97
CA ALA A 206 10.89 5.36 -10.49
C ALA A 206 10.20 6.62 -9.94
N THR A 207 9.03 6.50 -9.30
CA THR A 207 8.30 7.63 -8.73
C THR A 207 9.12 8.30 -7.61
N PRO A 208 9.29 9.64 -7.65
CA PRO A 208 10.02 10.36 -6.61
C PRO A 208 9.32 10.31 -5.25
N ILE A 209 10.00 10.82 -4.22
CA ILE A 209 9.37 11.08 -2.92
C ILE A 209 8.48 12.30 -3.06
N GLU A 210 7.24 12.21 -2.59
CA GLU A 210 6.35 13.36 -2.60
C GLU A 210 6.47 14.18 -1.31
N PRO A 211 6.67 15.51 -1.40
CA PRO A 211 6.82 16.39 -0.22
C PRO A 211 5.63 16.40 0.73
N LEU A 212 4.44 16.03 0.26
CA LEU A 212 3.23 15.98 1.07
C LEU A 212 3.24 14.85 2.11
N GLN A 213 4.09 13.83 1.95
CA GLN A 213 4.13 12.66 2.83
C GLN A 213 4.48 12.99 4.30
N PRO A 214 5.57 13.72 4.60
CA PRO A 214 5.85 14.20 5.94
C PRO A 214 4.69 14.97 6.60
N HIS A 215 3.96 15.79 5.84
CA HIS A 215 2.85 16.61 6.35
C HIS A 215 1.68 15.77 6.85
N TYR A 216 1.15 14.86 6.02
CA TYR A 216 0.03 14.01 6.46
C TYR A 216 0.43 13.01 7.56
N MET A 217 1.74 12.74 7.73
CA MET A 217 2.29 11.94 8.84
C MET A 217 2.51 12.75 10.13
N ARG A 218 2.27 14.07 10.11
CA ARG A 218 2.58 15.01 11.21
C ARG A 218 4.06 14.95 11.61
N ILE A 219 4.96 14.90 10.63
CA ILE A 219 6.42 14.93 10.83
C ILE A 219 7.05 16.19 10.24
N ASP A 220 6.31 16.98 9.47
CA ASP A 220 6.73 18.33 9.09
C ASP A 220 6.46 19.34 10.22
N GLU A 221 6.80 20.61 10.00
CA GLU A 221 6.34 21.71 10.83
C GLU A 221 4.81 21.76 10.88
N LYS A 222 4.28 22.03 12.07
CA LYS A 222 2.82 22.14 12.26
C LYS A 222 2.30 23.35 11.48
N GLY A 223 1.45 23.09 10.50
CA GLY A 223 0.91 24.14 9.64
C GLY A 223 -0.42 23.78 8.98
N GLY A 224 -0.95 24.77 8.27
CA GLY A 224 -2.16 24.62 7.46
C GLY A 224 -3.44 24.33 8.27
N HIS A 225 -4.47 23.93 7.55
CA HIS A 225 -5.75 23.53 8.12
C HIS A 225 -5.62 22.22 8.90
N LEU A 226 -4.78 21.28 8.44
CA LEU A 226 -4.56 20.03 9.14
C LEU A 226 -3.98 20.27 10.53
N GLY A 227 -2.93 21.10 10.64
CA GLY A 227 -2.32 21.45 11.92
C GLY A 227 -3.22 22.28 12.83
N ALA A 228 -4.12 23.09 12.27
CA ALA A 228 -5.10 23.84 13.05
C ALA A 228 -6.14 22.90 13.71
N THR A 229 -6.60 21.88 12.99
CA THR A 229 -7.62 20.93 13.48
C THR A 229 -7.01 19.80 14.31
N PHE A 230 -5.90 19.21 13.87
CA PHE A 230 -5.19 18.12 14.53
C PHE A 230 -3.92 18.65 15.18
N ALA A 231 -4.09 19.36 16.29
CA ALA A 231 -3.04 20.14 16.93
C ALA A 231 -1.90 19.29 17.56
N ASP A 232 -2.18 18.03 17.89
CA ASP A 232 -1.30 17.14 18.64
C ASP A 232 -0.54 16.16 17.76
N GLY A 233 0.59 15.67 18.27
CA GLY A 233 1.35 14.58 17.67
C GLY A 233 2.34 14.98 16.59
N TRP A 234 2.52 16.28 16.31
CA TRP A 234 3.53 16.80 15.38
C TRP A 234 4.95 16.52 15.87
N LYS A 235 5.81 16.06 14.95
CA LYS A 235 7.19 15.63 15.21
C LYS A 235 8.19 16.18 14.17
N PRO A 236 8.32 17.52 14.03
CA PRO A 236 9.30 18.13 13.13
C PRO A 236 10.73 17.65 13.41
N GLU A 237 11.05 17.28 14.66
CA GLU A 237 12.37 16.77 15.02
C GLU A 237 12.73 15.43 14.33
N LEU A 238 11.76 14.70 13.78
CA LEU A 238 11.98 13.44 13.05
C LEU A 238 12.09 13.62 11.54
N GLN A 239 11.95 14.84 11.01
CA GLN A 239 11.89 15.10 9.56
C GLN A 239 13.14 14.64 8.82
N SER A 240 14.34 14.89 9.36
CA SER A 240 15.60 14.47 8.73
C SER A 240 15.71 12.94 8.65
N LEU A 241 15.33 12.24 9.72
CA LEU A 241 15.31 10.77 9.76
C LEU A 241 14.26 10.21 8.79
N LEU A 242 13.06 10.79 8.74
CA LEU A 242 12.04 10.37 7.79
C LEU A 242 12.52 10.54 6.35
N ALA A 243 13.18 11.66 6.02
CA ALA A 243 13.73 11.87 4.68
C ALA A 243 14.74 10.78 4.30
N ALA A 244 15.63 10.40 5.22
CA ALA A 244 16.58 9.30 5.02
C ALA A 244 15.86 7.94 4.83
N VAL A 245 14.81 7.68 5.62
CA VAL A 245 13.99 6.47 5.50
C VAL A 245 13.27 6.40 4.14
N LEU A 246 12.66 7.50 3.70
CA LEU A 246 11.97 7.55 2.41
C LEU A 246 12.95 7.39 1.23
N ALA A 247 14.14 7.98 1.33
CA ALA A 247 15.21 7.79 0.34
C ALA A 247 15.64 6.32 0.27
N GLU A 248 15.78 5.66 1.41
CA GLU A 248 16.10 4.24 1.49
C GLU A 248 14.96 3.37 0.92
N ASN A 249 13.70 3.72 1.19
CA ASN A 249 12.57 3.03 0.57
C ASN A 249 12.62 3.10 -0.96
N ARG A 250 12.90 4.28 -1.52
CA ARG A 250 13.03 4.46 -2.97
C ARG A 250 14.23 3.71 -3.55
N ARG A 251 15.36 3.73 -2.86
CA ARG A 251 16.56 2.96 -3.28
C ARG A 251 16.27 1.46 -3.34
N TRP A 252 15.54 0.93 -2.34
CA TRP A 252 15.34 -0.50 -2.21
C TRP A 252 14.14 -1.05 -3.00
N LEU A 253 13.11 -0.23 -3.26
CA LEU A 253 11.90 -0.66 -3.95
C LEU A 253 12.15 -1.39 -5.30
N PRO A 254 13.07 -0.97 -6.19
CA PRO A 254 13.38 -1.71 -7.42
C PRO A 254 13.83 -3.15 -7.18
N HIS A 255 14.56 -3.41 -6.09
CA HIS A 255 14.98 -4.77 -5.73
C HIS A 255 13.80 -5.57 -5.17
N HIS A 256 12.99 -4.93 -4.33
CA HIS A 256 11.81 -5.56 -3.76
C HIS A 256 10.81 -6.00 -4.84
N THR A 257 10.55 -5.13 -5.83
CA THR A 257 9.61 -5.44 -6.91
C THR A 257 10.09 -6.61 -7.75
N GLN A 258 11.38 -6.68 -8.06
CA GLN A 258 11.98 -7.82 -8.78
C GLN A 258 11.88 -9.13 -7.98
N ASP A 259 12.10 -9.08 -6.67
CA ASP A 259 11.98 -10.27 -5.83
C ASP A 259 10.51 -10.74 -5.73
N VAL A 260 9.55 -9.80 -5.62
CA VAL A 260 8.12 -10.13 -5.67
C VAL A 260 7.75 -10.78 -7.01
N LEU A 261 8.17 -10.22 -8.14
CA LEU A 261 7.91 -10.77 -9.47
C LEU A 261 8.47 -12.18 -9.62
N ARG A 262 9.68 -12.42 -9.12
CA ARG A 262 10.31 -13.75 -9.15
C ARG A 262 9.51 -14.78 -8.36
N VAL A 263 8.95 -14.38 -7.21
CA VAL A 263 8.16 -15.28 -6.37
C VAL A 263 6.82 -15.61 -7.03
N VAL A 264 6.16 -14.66 -7.67
CA VAL A 264 4.85 -14.93 -8.30
C VAL A 264 4.93 -15.52 -9.70
N ALA A 265 6.08 -15.43 -10.37
CA ALA A 265 6.28 -16.00 -11.70
C ALA A 265 5.99 -17.51 -11.74
N LEU A 266 5.51 -17.95 -12.91
CA LEU A 266 5.31 -19.36 -13.23
C LEU A 266 6.40 -19.84 -14.18
N SER A 267 6.86 -21.07 -13.96
CA SER A 267 7.76 -21.78 -14.88
C SER A 267 7.06 -23.08 -15.30
N ASP A 268 6.83 -23.25 -16.61
CA ASP A 268 6.06 -24.39 -17.15
C ASP A 268 4.70 -24.61 -16.45
N GLY A 269 4.01 -23.50 -16.15
CA GLY A 269 2.72 -23.49 -15.45
C GLY A 269 2.81 -23.71 -13.93
N LYS A 270 3.99 -23.93 -13.37
CA LYS A 270 4.19 -24.22 -11.94
C LYS A 270 4.60 -22.98 -11.17
N ALA A 271 4.07 -22.84 -9.95
CA ALA A 271 4.50 -21.82 -9.00
C ALA A 271 6.00 -21.95 -8.68
N SER A 272 6.64 -20.82 -8.37
CA SER A 272 8.03 -20.80 -7.91
C SER A 272 8.20 -21.63 -6.62
N GLU A 273 9.41 -22.13 -6.39
CA GLU A 273 9.76 -22.87 -5.17
C GLU A 273 9.41 -22.09 -3.90
N GLU A 274 9.67 -20.78 -3.91
CA GLU A 274 9.36 -19.90 -2.77
C GLU A 274 7.85 -19.76 -2.57
N ALA A 275 7.08 -19.61 -3.64
CA ALA A 275 5.62 -19.54 -3.52
C ALA A 275 5.02 -20.85 -2.99
N THR A 276 5.52 -21.99 -3.48
CA THR A 276 5.14 -23.31 -2.96
C THR A 276 5.56 -23.48 -1.50
N ARG A 277 6.77 -23.07 -1.11
CA ARG A 277 7.25 -23.17 0.26
C ARG A 277 6.40 -22.34 1.22
N VAL A 278 6.14 -21.07 0.90
CA VAL A 278 5.39 -20.14 1.76
C VAL A 278 3.91 -20.54 1.88
N SER A 279 3.31 -21.08 0.82
CA SER A 279 1.93 -21.59 0.86
C SER A 279 1.81 -22.91 1.64
N GLY A 280 2.93 -23.56 1.96
CA GLY A 280 2.97 -24.87 2.64
C GLY A 280 2.74 -26.03 1.68
N GLY A 281 3.29 -25.95 0.48
CA GLY A 281 3.31 -27.01 -0.53
C GLY A 281 2.20 -26.93 -1.57
N LEU A 282 1.47 -25.81 -1.66
CA LEU A 282 0.36 -25.71 -2.62
C LEU A 282 0.85 -25.53 -4.05
N ALA A 283 0.19 -26.23 -4.97
CA ALA A 283 0.29 -25.97 -6.40
C ALA A 283 -0.43 -24.66 -6.78
N HIS A 284 -0.06 -24.09 -7.93
CA HIS A 284 -0.58 -22.80 -8.40
C HIS A 284 -2.11 -22.82 -8.54
N GLU A 285 -2.65 -23.82 -9.24
CA GLU A 285 -4.08 -23.98 -9.48
C GLU A 285 -4.85 -24.06 -8.16
N LYS A 286 -4.29 -24.74 -7.17
CA LYS A 286 -4.93 -24.87 -5.86
C LYS A 286 -4.97 -23.54 -5.11
N MET A 287 -3.93 -22.72 -5.23
CA MET A 287 -3.93 -21.36 -4.67
C MET A 287 -5.03 -20.51 -5.33
N LEU A 288 -5.21 -20.62 -6.64
CA LEU A 288 -6.27 -19.91 -7.36
C LEU A 288 -7.67 -20.34 -6.89
N GLU A 289 -7.92 -21.64 -6.81
CA GLU A 289 -9.20 -22.19 -6.33
C GLU A 289 -9.55 -21.71 -4.93
N ILE A 290 -8.56 -21.68 -4.02
CA ILE A 290 -8.76 -21.26 -2.63
C ILE A 290 -9.10 -19.76 -2.57
N ALA A 291 -8.38 -18.91 -3.32
CA ALA A 291 -8.67 -17.49 -3.39
C ALA A 291 -10.06 -17.21 -3.98
N GLU A 292 -10.41 -17.87 -5.09
CA GLU A 292 -11.72 -17.73 -5.72
C GLU A 292 -12.84 -18.17 -4.76
N SER A 293 -12.69 -19.34 -4.12
CA SER A 293 -13.67 -19.89 -3.17
C SER A 293 -13.84 -19.01 -1.93
N ALA A 294 -12.79 -18.30 -1.52
CA ALA A 294 -12.83 -17.35 -0.42
C ALA A 294 -13.47 -16.00 -0.81
N GLY A 295 -13.84 -15.80 -2.08
CA GLY A 295 -14.49 -14.59 -2.55
C GLY A 295 -13.52 -13.43 -2.79
N MET A 296 -12.32 -13.71 -3.30
CA MET A 296 -11.30 -12.69 -3.54
C MET A 296 -11.79 -11.54 -4.44
N ARG A 297 -12.59 -11.83 -5.49
CA ARG A 297 -13.18 -10.78 -6.35
C ARG A 297 -14.11 -9.85 -5.60
N ARG A 298 -14.98 -10.41 -4.75
CA ARG A 298 -15.89 -9.61 -3.91
C ARG A 298 -15.09 -8.76 -2.93
N THR A 299 -14.06 -9.34 -2.31
CA THR A 299 -13.14 -8.63 -1.42
C THR A 299 -12.49 -7.43 -2.11
N LEU A 300 -11.91 -7.64 -3.30
CA LEU A 300 -11.31 -6.58 -4.10
C LEU A 300 -12.31 -5.49 -4.49
N ALA A 301 -13.53 -5.89 -4.89
CA ALA A 301 -14.58 -4.94 -5.23
C ALA A 301 -15.04 -4.11 -4.04
N THR A 302 -15.22 -4.72 -2.87
CA THR A 302 -15.54 -3.99 -1.64
C THR A 302 -14.45 -3.00 -1.27
N ILE A 303 -13.17 -3.36 -1.38
CA ILE A 303 -12.06 -2.42 -1.12
C ILE A 303 -12.13 -1.24 -2.09
N ALA A 304 -12.28 -1.51 -3.39
CA ALA A 304 -12.35 -0.47 -4.41
C ALA A 304 -13.51 0.51 -4.18
N ASP A 305 -14.70 -0.01 -3.85
CA ASP A 305 -15.88 0.81 -3.55
C ASP A 305 -15.66 1.65 -2.28
N GLN A 306 -15.07 1.09 -1.22
CA GLN A 306 -14.76 1.83 0.01
C GLN A 306 -13.67 2.90 -0.19
N CYS A 307 -12.67 2.63 -1.05
CA CYS A 307 -11.68 3.63 -1.43
C CYS A 307 -12.35 4.79 -2.17
N ALA A 308 -13.23 4.48 -3.13
CA ALA A 308 -13.96 5.50 -3.87
C ALA A 308 -14.92 6.31 -2.99
N ASP A 309 -15.55 5.69 -1.97
CA ASP A 309 -16.35 6.40 -0.96
C ASP A 309 -15.53 7.44 -0.21
N LEU A 310 -14.35 7.07 0.29
CA LEU A 310 -13.46 8.00 0.99
C LEU A 310 -13.02 9.14 0.07
N ILE A 311 -12.59 8.83 -1.16
CA ILE A 311 -12.16 9.83 -2.14
C ILE A 311 -13.31 10.79 -2.48
N GLU A 312 -14.52 10.27 -2.64
CA GLU A 312 -15.71 11.09 -2.89
C GLU A 312 -16.01 12.03 -1.73
N HIS A 313 -15.95 11.55 -0.47
CA HIS A 313 -16.12 12.40 0.70
C HIS A 313 -15.06 13.49 0.77
N VAL A 314 -13.79 13.17 0.47
CA VAL A 314 -12.72 14.17 0.38
C VAL A 314 -13.04 15.22 -0.70
N VAL A 315 -13.43 14.79 -1.90
CA VAL A 315 -13.82 15.70 -3.00
C VAL A 315 -14.95 16.64 -2.59
N LEU A 316 -15.96 16.14 -1.87
CA LEU A 316 -17.07 16.97 -1.37
C LEU A 316 -16.64 17.96 -0.28
N GLN A 317 -15.54 17.69 0.44
CA GLN A 317 -15.01 18.57 1.47
C GLN A 317 -14.02 19.61 0.95
N VAL A 318 -13.43 19.41 -0.23
CA VAL A 318 -12.53 20.37 -0.90
C VAL A 318 -13.35 21.37 -1.73
N PRO A 319 -13.39 22.67 -1.35
CA PRO A 319 -14.23 23.66 -2.02
C PRO A 319 -14.00 23.77 -3.53
N GLU A 320 -12.75 23.66 -3.97
CA GLU A 320 -12.33 23.78 -5.36
C GLU A 320 -12.85 22.65 -6.25
N TRP A 321 -13.25 21.51 -5.66
CA TRP A 321 -13.68 20.32 -6.40
C TRP A 321 -15.16 20.00 -6.24
N ARG A 322 -15.79 20.45 -5.16
CA ARG A 322 -17.18 20.12 -4.80
C ARG A 322 -18.17 20.33 -5.95
N ASP A 323 -18.04 21.46 -6.65
CA ASP A 323 -18.99 21.88 -7.69
C ASP A 323 -18.51 21.57 -9.11
N LEU A 324 -17.40 20.83 -9.26
CA LEU A 324 -16.92 20.43 -10.57
C LEU A 324 -17.84 19.39 -11.21
N LYS A 325 -18.02 19.51 -12.53
CA LYS A 325 -18.88 18.61 -13.30
C LYS A 325 -18.37 17.17 -13.20
N ARG A 326 -19.28 16.26 -12.86
CA ARG A 326 -19.03 14.82 -12.88
C ARG A 326 -19.17 14.23 -14.28
N THR A 327 -18.31 13.27 -14.60
CA THR A 327 -18.28 12.56 -15.89
C THR A 327 -18.09 11.06 -15.67
N PRO A 328 -19.17 10.34 -15.31
CA PRO A 328 -19.08 8.91 -15.00
C PRO A 328 -18.80 8.07 -16.26
N ASP A 329 -18.21 6.90 -16.04
CA ASP A 329 -18.10 5.83 -17.02
C ASP A 329 -18.62 4.49 -16.45
N ASP A 330 -18.76 3.49 -17.32
CA ASP A 330 -19.34 2.20 -16.96
C ASP A 330 -18.30 1.10 -16.69
N GLU A 331 -17.00 1.40 -16.82
CA GLU A 331 -15.94 0.37 -16.81
C GLU A 331 -15.95 -0.47 -15.54
N TRP A 332 -16.12 0.17 -14.37
CA TRP A 332 -16.18 -0.52 -13.09
C TRP A 332 -17.43 -1.38 -12.93
N ASN A 333 -18.59 -0.87 -13.36
CA ASN A 333 -19.86 -1.58 -13.26
C ASN A 333 -19.88 -2.81 -14.18
N ASP A 334 -19.32 -2.69 -15.38
CA ASP A 334 -19.13 -3.80 -16.30
C ASP A 334 -18.21 -4.87 -15.70
N LEU A 335 -17.11 -4.47 -15.05
CA LEU A 335 -16.21 -5.39 -14.36
C LEU A 335 -16.91 -6.13 -13.20
N LYS A 336 -17.64 -5.41 -12.33
CA LYS A 336 -18.42 -6.02 -11.25
C LYS A 336 -19.47 -7.01 -11.76
N THR A 337 -20.12 -6.68 -12.88
CA THR A 337 -21.08 -7.56 -13.56
C THR A 337 -20.41 -8.84 -14.05
N ARG A 338 -19.25 -8.72 -14.73
CA ARG A 338 -18.45 -9.88 -15.16
C ARG A 338 -18.02 -10.76 -14.00
N TRP A 339 -17.63 -10.14 -12.87
CA TRP A 339 -17.24 -10.84 -11.66
C TRP A 339 -18.41 -11.39 -10.84
N ARG A 340 -19.66 -11.02 -11.18
CA ARG A 340 -20.88 -11.39 -10.44
C ARG A 340 -20.84 -10.95 -8.97
N VAL A 341 -20.35 -9.74 -8.72
CA VAL A 341 -20.20 -9.14 -7.38
C VAL A 341 -21.07 -7.89 -7.18
N VAL A 342 -22.16 -7.79 -7.95
CA VAL A 342 -23.15 -6.70 -7.86
C VAL A 342 -23.95 -6.78 -6.57
#